data_AF-A0A6N6WJN2-F1
#
_entry.id   AF-A0A6N6WJN2-F1
#
_cell.length_a   1.000
_cell.length_b   1.000
_cell.length_c   1.000
_cell.angle_alpha   90.00
_cell.angle_beta   90.00
_cell.angle_gamma   90.00
#
_symmetry.space_group_name_H-M   'P 1'
#
loop_
_entity.id
_entity.type
_entity.pdbx_description
1 polymer ?
#
loop_
_entity_poly.entity_id
_entity_poly.type
_entity_poly.pdbx_seq_one_letter_code
_entity_poly.pdbx_strand_id
1 'polypeptide(L)'
;MYAKKSKPHPKNTRVSKRSACERDSRQLRLFSGDVAEPTCEQTFALVMGGTEYRLKPAPKNPQAALLRVMKVLVQLRHERDSWLSHLQKTERPISLSLKNDTECFVRLWGTDQNDFVGVRNLNGTLHFHFPHSDLWVDIGLDWLVAEHCRCGHIDCDPAPFTRLPYPKANR
;
A
#
# COMPACT_ATOMS: atom_id res chain seq x y z
N MET A 1 -13.51 64.81 -6.74
CA MET A 1 -12.21 64.26 -6.29
C MET A 1 -12.39 63.67 -4.89
N TYR A 2 -12.23 62.35 -4.81
CA TYR A 2 -12.22 61.51 -3.59
C TYR A 2 -10.91 61.76 -2.81
N ALA A 3 -10.67 61.37 -1.56
CA ALA A 3 -11.25 60.32 -0.73
C ALA A 3 -11.03 60.62 0.76
N LYS A 4 -11.91 60.03 1.60
CA LYS A 4 -11.92 60.07 3.06
C LYS A 4 -10.76 59.26 3.67
N LYS A 5 -10.26 59.77 4.80
CA LYS A 5 -9.28 59.13 5.68
C LYS A 5 -9.84 57.85 6.34
N SER A 6 -9.11 56.74 6.24
CA SER A 6 -9.36 55.50 6.97
C SER A 6 -8.33 55.31 8.09
N LYS A 7 -8.82 54.86 9.25
CA LYS A 7 -8.07 54.55 10.48
C LYS A 7 -7.24 53.25 10.33
N PRO A 8 -6.17 53.04 11.13
CA PRO A 8 -5.31 51.88 11.01
C PRO A 8 -5.93 50.61 11.63
N HIS A 9 -5.75 49.48 10.95
CA HIS A 9 -6.03 48.14 11.46
C HIS A 9 -4.87 47.63 12.34
N PRO A 10 -5.13 47.02 13.50
CA PRO A 10 -4.13 46.27 14.24
C PRO A 10 -3.95 44.85 13.67
N LYS A 11 -2.69 44.41 13.68
CA LYS A 11 -2.21 43.05 13.39
C LYS A 11 -2.90 42.01 14.27
N ASN A 12 -3.30 40.89 13.70
CA ASN A 12 -3.51 39.66 14.48
C ASN A 12 -2.95 38.45 13.73
N THR A 13 -1.71 38.13 14.05
CA THR A 13 -1.08 36.83 13.84
C THR A 13 -1.77 35.81 14.75
N ARG A 14 -2.37 34.74 14.20
CA ARG A 14 -2.66 33.44 14.84
C ARG A 14 -3.30 32.54 13.78
N VAL A 15 -3.11 31.22 13.68
CA VAL A 15 -2.30 30.18 14.32
C VAL A 15 -2.51 28.97 13.42
N SER A 16 -1.46 28.18 13.17
CA SER A 16 -1.58 26.88 12.51
C SER A 16 -2.63 26.02 13.20
N LYS A 17 -3.68 25.61 12.48
CA LYS A 17 -4.54 24.50 12.90
C LYS A 17 -3.82 23.18 12.62
N ARG A 18 -2.90 22.81 13.52
CA ARG A 18 -2.64 21.38 13.78
C ARG A 18 -3.81 20.91 14.66
N SER A 19 -4.76 20.19 14.09
CA SER A 19 -5.76 19.48 14.89
C SER A 19 -5.09 18.25 15.49
N ALA A 20 -4.76 18.37 16.77
CA ALA A 20 -4.37 17.28 17.65
C ALA A 20 -5.45 16.19 17.65
N CYS A 21 -5.12 14.99 17.19
CA CYS A 21 -5.77 13.78 17.67
C CYS A 21 -4.97 13.29 18.89
N GLU A 22 -5.04 14.09 19.95
CA GLU A 22 -4.60 13.72 21.28
C GLU A 22 -5.86 13.58 22.12
N ARG A 23 -6.12 12.34 22.56
CA ARG A 23 -6.97 11.92 23.67
C ARG A 23 -7.20 10.41 23.52
N ASP A 24 -7.25 9.58 24.54
CA ASP A 24 -6.85 9.64 25.94
C ASP A 24 -7.08 8.19 26.38
N SER A 25 -6.03 7.51 26.80
CA SER A 25 -6.16 6.15 27.31
C SER A 25 -6.73 6.23 28.71
N ARG A 26 -7.97 5.73 28.88
CA ARG A 26 -8.65 5.29 30.12
C ARG A 26 -9.93 6.08 30.45
N GLN A 27 -11.08 5.54 30.05
CA GLN A 27 -12.20 5.31 30.99
C GLN A 27 -13.26 4.42 30.32
N LEU A 28 -13.53 3.28 30.96
CA LEU A 28 -14.71 2.47 30.74
C LEU A 28 -15.95 3.32 31.05
N ARG A 29 -16.83 3.52 30.06
CA ARG A 29 -18.24 3.86 30.32
C ARG A 29 -19.15 2.95 29.51
N LEU A 30 -20.01 2.29 30.29
CA LEU A 30 -21.09 1.40 29.90
C LEU A 30 -22.22 2.18 29.21
N PHE A 31 -22.73 1.60 28.11
CA PHE A 31 -24.01 1.81 27.41
C PHE A 31 -24.57 3.24 27.23
N SER A 32 -24.67 3.66 25.97
CA SER A 32 -25.92 4.17 25.37
C SER A 32 -25.79 4.13 23.85
N GLY A 33 -26.78 3.54 23.19
CA GLY A 33 -26.86 3.50 21.75
C GLY A 33 -27.27 4.86 21.21
N ASP A 34 -26.62 5.29 20.13
CA ASP A 34 -27.22 6.01 19.02
C ASP A 34 -26.19 6.13 17.89
N VAL A 35 -26.67 5.82 16.68
CA VAL A 35 -26.09 6.08 15.35
C VAL A 35 -24.66 5.57 15.14
N ALA A 36 -24.53 4.48 14.39
CA ALA A 36 -23.26 4.05 13.81
C ALA A 36 -22.73 5.15 12.87
N GLU A 37 -21.89 6.03 13.39
CA GLU A 37 -21.01 6.86 12.56
C GLU A 37 -20.17 5.94 11.66
N PRO A 38 -19.84 6.36 10.41
CA PRO A 38 -18.99 5.57 9.54
C PRO A 38 -17.64 5.41 10.25
N THR A 39 -17.40 4.20 10.76
CA THR A 39 -16.14 3.83 11.37
C THR A 39 -15.04 4.19 10.39
N CYS A 40 -14.20 5.16 10.76
CA CYS A 40 -12.98 5.51 10.06
C CYS A 40 -12.32 4.17 9.66
N GLU A 41 -12.31 3.86 8.36
CA GLU A 41 -11.89 2.55 7.86
C GLU A 41 -10.47 2.29 8.36
N GLN A 42 -10.35 1.56 9.46
CA GLN A 42 -9.07 1.30 10.10
C GLN A 42 -8.16 0.64 9.07
N THR A 43 -6.88 1.02 9.08
CA THR A 43 -5.88 0.44 8.18
C THR A 43 -5.00 -0.49 9.00
N PHE A 44 -4.75 -1.68 8.47
CA PHE A 44 -3.81 -2.63 9.07
C PHE A 44 -2.51 -2.60 8.29
N ALA A 45 -1.39 -2.28 8.95
CA ALA A 45 -0.07 -2.22 8.33
C ALA A 45 0.78 -3.42 8.76
N LEU A 46 1.57 -3.95 7.83
CA LEU A 46 2.51 -5.04 8.07
C LEU A 46 3.73 -4.90 7.14
N VAL A 47 4.86 -5.48 7.52
CA VAL A 47 6.10 -5.42 6.72
C VAL A 47 6.46 -6.82 6.22
N MET A 48 6.69 -6.97 4.92
CA MET A 48 7.14 -8.22 4.27
C MET A 48 8.26 -7.91 3.29
N GLY A 49 9.39 -8.64 3.35
CA GLY A 49 10.52 -8.39 2.45
C GLY A 49 11.11 -6.98 2.58
N GLY A 50 10.89 -6.31 3.71
CA GLY A 50 11.28 -4.91 3.93
C GLY A 50 10.36 -3.87 3.28
N THR A 51 9.25 -4.27 2.64
CA THR A 51 8.20 -3.37 2.14
C THR A 51 7.04 -3.32 3.11
N GLU A 52 6.49 -2.12 3.36
CA GLU A 52 5.24 -1.97 4.10
C GLU A 52 4.03 -2.24 3.20
N TYR A 53 3.06 -3.00 3.72
CA TYR A 53 1.79 -3.31 3.11
C TYR A 53 0.66 -2.77 3.98
N ARG A 54 -0.21 -1.95 3.41
CA ARG A 54 -1.36 -1.34 4.09
C ARG A 54 -2.65 -1.95 3.58
N LEU A 55 -3.34 -2.69 4.45
CA LEU A 55 -4.60 -3.35 4.17
C LEU A 55 -5.77 -2.45 4.57
N LYS A 56 -6.69 -2.19 3.64
CA LYS A 56 -7.90 -1.42 3.86
C LYS A 56 -9.15 -2.11 3.25
N PRO A 57 -10.22 -2.32 4.02
CA PRO A 57 -10.33 -2.09 5.47
C PRO A 57 -9.42 -3.05 6.26
N ALA A 58 -9.16 -2.73 7.54
CA ALA A 58 -8.44 -3.60 8.44
C ALA A 58 -9.16 -4.97 8.52
N PRO A 59 -8.44 -6.08 8.29
CA PRO A 59 -9.05 -7.40 8.28
C PRO A 59 -9.48 -7.81 9.70
N LYS A 60 -10.66 -8.43 9.81
CA LYS A 60 -11.13 -9.03 11.07
C LYS A 60 -10.20 -10.15 11.57
N ASN A 61 -9.56 -10.87 10.65
CA ASN A 61 -8.56 -11.89 10.93
C ASN A 61 -7.25 -11.53 10.20
N PRO A 62 -6.31 -10.85 10.88
CA PRO A 62 -5.04 -10.42 10.30
C PRO A 62 -4.17 -11.56 9.77
N GLN A 63 -4.13 -12.70 10.47
CA GLN A 63 -3.30 -13.84 10.08
C GLN A 63 -3.78 -14.46 8.77
N ALA A 64 -5.11 -14.67 8.64
CA ALA A 64 -5.69 -15.20 7.41
C ALA A 64 -5.52 -14.23 6.24
N ALA A 65 -5.66 -12.93 6.49
CA ALA A 65 -5.45 -11.90 5.47
C ALA A 65 -3.98 -11.86 5.00
N LEU A 66 -3.03 -11.95 5.93
CA LEU A 66 -1.60 -12.02 5.62
C LEU A 66 -1.28 -13.24 4.73
N LEU A 67 -1.71 -14.44 5.12
CA LEU A 67 -1.50 -15.66 4.33
C LEU A 67 -2.07 -15.52 2.91
N ARG A 68 -3.25 -14.89 2.80
CA ARG A 68 -3.89 -14.63 1.50
C ARG A 68 -3.06 -13.67 0.65
N VAL A 69 -2.61 -12.56 1.22
CA VAL A 69 -1.76 -11.58 0.52
C VAL A 69 -0.45 -12.22 0.07
N MET A 70 0.22 -12.97 0.95
CA MET A 70 1.46 -13.68 0.62
C MET A 70 1.26 -14.67 -0.53
N LYS A 71 0.18 -15.46 -0.51
CA LYS A 71 -0.13 -16.41 -1.58
C LYS A 71 -0.31 -15.71 -2.93
N VAL A 72 -1.05 -14.60 -2.95
CA VAL A 72 -1.25 -13.83 -4.19
C VAL A 72 0.05 -13.18 -4.66
N LEU A 73 0.88 -12.64 -3.77
CA LEU A 73 2.18 -12.07 -4.14
C LEU A 73 3.12 -13.11 -4.77
N VAL A 74 3.13 -14.35 -4.26
CA VAL A 74 3.91 -15.44 -4.86
C VAL A 74 3.44 -15.71 -6.29
N GLN A 75 2.12 -15.77 -6.52
CA GLN A 75 1.56 -15.98 -7.86
C GLN A 75 1.86 -14.81 -8.80
N LEU A 76 1.68 -13.56 -8.34
CA LEU A 76 2.06 -12.37 -9.08
C LEU A 76 3.53 -12.39 -9.48
N ARG A 77 4.40 -12.90 -8.60
CA ARG A 77 5.82 -13.05 -8.92
C ARG A 77 6.10 -14.11 -9.97
N HIS A 78 5.45 -15.27 -9.91
CA HIS A 78 5.62 -16.30 -10.94
C HIS A 78 5.06 -15.88 -12.31
N GLU A 79 4.05 -15.02 -12.30
CA GLU A 79 3.42 -14.52 -13.53
C GLU A 79 3.93 -13.12 -13.89
N ARG A 80 4.99 -12.62 -13.23
CA ARG A 80 5.46 -11.23 -13.34
C ARG A 80 5.59 -10.74 -14.78
N ASP A 81 6.25 -11.52 -15.63
CA ASP A 81 6.52 -11.11 -17.00
C ASP A 81 5.24 -10.96 -17.85
N SER A 82 4.15 -11.64 -17.47
CA SER A 82 2.86 -11.58 -18.19
C SER A 82 2.12 -10.26 -17.95
N TRP A 83 2.32 -9.61 -16.80
CA TRP A 83 1.54 -8.42 -16.41
C TRP A 83 2.39 -7.17 -16.18
N LEU A 84 3.63 -7.30 -15.71
CA LEU A 84 4.44 -6.16 -15.28
C LEU A 84 4.75 -5.21 -16.43
N SER A 85 5.11 -5.76 -17.60
CA SER A 85 5.41 -4.95 -18.78
C SER A 85 4.19 -4.16 -19.26
N HIS A 86 2.98 -4.72 -19.12
CA HIS A 86 1.74 -4.02 -19.44
C HIS A 86 1.44 -2.91 -18.42
N LEU A 87 1.74 -3.17 -17.14
CA LEU A 87 1.50 -2.21 -16.06
C LEU A 87 2.36 -0.96 -16.24
N GLN A 88 3.65 -1.16 -16.51
CA GLN A 88 4.61 -0.07 -16.70
C GLN A 88 4.33 0.74 -17.98
N LYS A 89 3.87 0.09 -19.06
CA LYS A 89 3.61 0.79 -20.34
C LYS A 89 2.33 1.61 -20.33
N THR A 90 1.30 1.13 -19.64
CA THR A 90 -0.03 1.74 -19.70
C THR A 90 -0.35 2.58 -18.47
N GLU A 91 0.30 2.29 -17.34
CA GLU A 91 -0.04 2.81 -16.01
C GLU A 91 -1.52 2.60 -15.64
N ARG A 92 -2.22 1.72 -16.38
CA ARG A 92 -3.63 1.40 -16.15
C ARG A 92 -3.74 0.21 -15.20
N PRO A 93 -4.81 0.13 -14.41
CA PRO A 93 -5.12 -1.06 -13.65
C PRO A 93 -5.25 -2.29 -14.56
N ILE A 94 -4.68 -3.40 -14.12
CA ILE A 94 -4.73 -4.70 -14.78
C ILE A 94 -5.56 -5.64 -13.92
N SER A 95 -6.48 -6.37 -14.55
CA SER A 95 -7.18 -7.50 -13.94
C SER A 95 -6.44 -8.78 -14.30
N LEU A 96 -6.17 -9.62 -13.31
CA LEU A 96 -5.46 -10.88 -13.46
C LEU A 96 -6.29 -12.01 -12.86
N SER A 97 -6.42 -13.11 -13.60
CA SER A 97 -6.97 -14.37 -13.12
C SER A 97 -5.81 -15.32 -12.84
N LEU A 98 -5.48 -15.50 -11.56
CA LEU A 98 -4.36 -16.34 -11.15
C LEU A 98 -4.74 -17.83 -11.22
N LYS A 99 -3.76 -18.74 -11.24
CA LYS A 99 -3.91 -20.21 -11.40
C LYS A 99 -4.96 -20.95 -10.53
N ASN A 100 -5.50 -20.32 -9.49
CA ASN A 100 -6.54 -20.88 -8.61
C ASN A 100 -7.88 -20.14 -8.74
N ASP A 101 -8.18 -19.61 -9.93
CA ASP A 101 -9.34 -18.74 -10.19
C ASP A 101 -9.44 -17.55 -9.23
N THR A 102 -8.30 -17.16 -8.65
CA THR A 102 -8.24 -16.02 -7.75
C THR A 102 -8.06 -14.78 -8.60
N GLU A 103 -9.11 -13.97 -8.66
CA GLU A 103 -9.02 -12.67 -9.31
C GLU A 103 -8.24 -11.69 -8.43
N CYS A 104 -7.36 -10.93 -9.05
CA CYS A 104 -6.73 -9.78 -8.43
C CYS A 104 -6.63 -8.62 -9.42
N PHE A 105 -6.56 -7.42 -8.86
CA PHE A 105 -6.27 -6.21 -9.62
C PHE A 105 -4.92 -5.67 -9.21
N VAL A 106 -4.14 -5.25 -10.18
CA VAL A 106 -2.83 -4.63 -9.96
C VAL A 106 -2.83 -3.27 -10.62
N ARG A 107 -2.38 -2.24 -9.90
CA ARG A 107 -2.18 -0.91 -10.45
C ARG A 107 -1.00 -0.21 -9.79
N LEU A 108 -0.53 0.87 -10.41
CA LEU A 108 0.34 1.83 -9.75
C LEU A 108 -0.51 2.84 -8.95
N TRP A 109 0.08 3.36 -7.88
CA TRP A 109 -0.38 4.58 -7.24
C TRP A 109 -0.38 5.74 -8.26
N GLY A 110 -1.21 6.75 -7.99
CA GLY A 110 -1.16 7.99 -8.76
C GLY A 110 0.12 8.77 -8.50
N THR A 111 0.15 10.04 -8.90
CA THR A 111 1.30 10.95 -8.74
C THR A 111 1.77 11.17 -7.30
N ASP A 112 1.02 10.68 -6.31
CA ASP A 112 1.42 10.68 -4.91
C ASP A 112 2.47 9.59 -4.68
N GLN A 113 3.69 10.01 -4.32
CA GLN A 113 4.77 9.11 -3.90
C GLN A 113 4.39 8.45 -2.58
N ASN A 114 3.75 7.30 -2.67
CA ASN A 114 3.54 6.39 -1.56
C ASN A 114 4.71 5.40 -1.56
N ASP A 115 5.34 5.16 -0.41
CA ASP A 115 6.47 4.24 -0.22
C ASP A 115 6.03 2.85 0.30
N PHE A 116 4.75 2.52 0.12
CA PHE A 116 4.13 1.29 0.58
C PHE A 116 3.21 0.68 -0.48
N VAL A 117 2.94 -0.61 -0.35
CA VAL A 117 1.95 -1.31 -1.18
C VAL A 117 0.58 -1.22 -0.53
N GLY A 118 -0.39 -0.66 -1.25
CA GLY A 118 -1.79 -0.66 -0.83
C GLY A 118 -2.47 -1.98 -1.20
N VAL A 119 -3.18 -2.58 -0.24
CA VAL A 119 -3.98 -3.77 -0.50
C VAL A 119 -5.42 -3.51 -0.08
N ARG A 120 -6.35 -3.59 -1.03
CA ARG A 120 -7.79 -3.48 -0.73
C ARG A 120 -8.49 -4.79 -1.05
N ASN A 121 -9.36 -5.23 -0.16
CA ASN A 121 -10.24 -6.37 -0.42
C ASN A 121 -11.63 -5.84 -0.76
N LEU A 122 -12.02 -5.93 -2.03
CA LEU A 122 -13.31 -5.49 -2.54
C LEU A 122 -14.07 -6.71 -3.02
N ASN A 123 -15.16 -7.07 -2.35
CA ASN A 123 -16.02 -8.20 -2.71
C ASN A 123 -15.29 -9.53 -2.89
N GLY A 124 -14.23 -9.75 -2.11
CA GLY A 124 -13.41 -10.95 -2.23
C GLY A 124 -12.26 -10.83 -3.22
N THR A 125 -12.14 -9.76 -3.99
CA THR A 125 -11.03 -9.52 -4.92
C THR A 125 -9.96 -8.66 -4.26
N LEU A 126 -8.69 -9.05 -4.41
CA LEU A 126 -7.58 -8.26 -3.87
C LEU A 126 -7.08 -7.24 -4.91
N HIS A 127 -7.04 -5.97 -4.52
CA HIS A 127 -6.52 -4.87 -5.31
C HIS A 127 -5.18 -4.40 -4.74
N PHE A 128 -4.11 -4.71 -5.46
CA PHE A 128 -2.76 -4.27 -5.17
C PHE A 128 -2.47 -2.93 -5.84
N HIS A 129 -2.01 -1.97 -5.05
CA HIS A 129 -1.55 -0.66 -5.49
C HIS A 129 -0.07 -0.59 -5.19
N PHE A 130 0.74 -0.75 -6.22
CA PHE A 130 2.19 -0.67 -6.11
C PHE A 130 2.63 0.79 -6.21
N PRO A 131 3.73 1.15 -5.55
CA PRO A 131 4.35 2.45 -5.72
C PRO A 131 4.94 2.60 -7.12
N HIS A 132 5.34 3.82 -7.48
CA HIS A 132 5.99 4.08 -8.76
C HIS A 132 7.26 3.24 -8.90
N SER A 133 7.62 2.88 -10.13
CA SER A 133 8.75 1.96 -10.41
C SER A 133 10.07 2.42 -9.82
N ASP A 134 10.25 3.73 -9.73
CA ASP A 134 11.48 4.36 -9.22
C ASP A 134 11.72 4.03 -7.74
N LEU A 135 10.69 3.64 -6.99
CA LEU A 135 10.78 3.34 -5.55
C LEU A 135 10.99 1.85 -5.27
N TRP A 136 10.82 0.97 -6.25
CA TRP A 136 10.71 -0.48 -5.99
C TRP A 136 11.94 -1.07 -5.31
N VAL A 137 13.14 -0.70 -5.76
CA VAL A 137 14.38 -1.21 -5.19
C VAL A 137 14.57 -0.72 -3.75
N ASP A 138 14.29 0.56 -3.50
CA ASP A 138 14.54 1.20 -2.20
C ASP A 138 13.66 0.63 -1.08
N ILE A 139 12.46 0.16 -1.43
CA ILE A 139 11.51 -0.36 -0.44
C ILE A 139 11.41 -1.89 -0.41
N GLY A 140 12.25 -2.64 -1.12
CA GLY A 140 12.22 -4.12 -1.10
C GLY A 140 11.23 -4.79 -2.03
N LEU A 141 10.81 -4.09 -3.09
CA LEU A 141 10.11 -4.66 -4.24
C LEU A 141 11.08 -4.93 -5.40
N ASP A 142 12.36 -5.15 -5.10
CA ASP A 142 13.41 -5.44 -6.09
C ASP A 142 13.09 -6.68 -6.94
N TRP A 143 12.28 -7.61 -6.43
CA TRP A 143 11.77 -8.74 -7.20
C TRP A 143 10.92 -8.33 -8.42
N LEU A 144 10.39 -7.09 -8.48
CA LEU A 144 9.71 -6.57 -9.65
C LEU A 144 10.70 -6.24 -10.79
N VAL A 145 11.95 -5.93 -10.48
CA VAL A 145 12.97 -5.57 -11.49
C VAL A 145 14.07 -6.62 -11.65
N ALA A 146 14.18 -7.57 -10.72
CA ALA A 146 15.20 -8.61 -10.75
C ALA A 146 15.07 -9.49 -12.00
N GLU A 147 16.18 -10.00 -12.55
CA GLU A 147 16.10 -11.00 -13.62
C GLU A 147 15.52 -12.31 -13.07
N HIS A 148 14.65 -12.98 -13.83
CA HIS A 148 14.20 -14.34 -13.50
C HIS A 148 15.34 -15.34 -13.70
N CYS A 149 15.40 -16.40 -12.87
CA CYS A 149 16.25 -17.53 -13.19
C CYS A 149 15.81 -18.16 -14.51
N ARG A 150 16.68 -18.10 -15.53
CA ARG A 150 16.44 -18.73 -16.85
C ARG A 150 16.38 -20.25 -16.79
N CYS A 151 16.71 -20.84 -15.64
CA CYS A 151 16.66 -22.27 -15.39
C CYS A 151 15.23 -22.85 -15.33
N GLY A 152 14.20 -22.00 -15.20
CA GLY A 152 12.79 -22.42 -15.20
C GLY A 152 12.32 -23.13 -13.93
N HIS A 153 13.19 -23.31 -12.93
CA HIS A 153 12.83 -23.91 -11.65
C HIS A 153 12.13 -22.88 -10.75
N ILE A 154 10.95 -23.26 -10.25
CA ILE A 154 10.10 -22.43 -9.39
C ILE A 154 10.78 -22.01 -8.08
N ASP A 155 11.72 -22.83 -7.60
CA ASP A 155 12.48 -22.58 -6.37
C ASP A 155 13.67 -21.64 -6.57
N CYS A 156 14.06 -21.38 -7.82
CA CYS A 156 15.23 -20.54 -8.11
C CYS A 156 14.93 -19.05 -8.00
N ASP A 157 13.66 -18.67 -8.15
CA ASP A 157 13.20 -17.33 -7.86
C ASP A 157 12.75 -17.31 -6.38
N PRO A 158 13.49 -16.69 -5.44
CA PRO A 158 13.13 -16.63 -4.02
C PRO A 158 11.87 -15.79 -3.76
N ALA A 159 10.83 -16.33 -3.11
CA ALA A 159 9.57 -15.62 -2.85
C ALA A 159 9.70 -14.11 -2.57
N PRO A 160 8.72 -13.26 -2.93
CA PRO A 160 8.89 -11.79 -2.92
C PRO A 160 9.14 -11.20 -1.51
N PHE A 161 9.03 -12.00 -0.46
CA PHE A 161 9.30 -11.65 0.93
C PHE A 161 10.57 -12.30 1.51
N THR A 162 11.22 -13.21 0.78
CA THR A 162 12.56 -13.73 1.11
C THR A 162 13.59 -12.88 0.41
N ARG A 163 14.09 -11.82 1.08
CA ARG A 163 15.34 -11.19 0.64
C ARG A 163 16.43 -12.23 0.82
N LEU A 164 16.93 -12.81 -0.27
CA LEU A 164 18.23 -13.45 -0.19
C LEU A 164 19.24 -12.34 0.14
N PRO A 165 20.16 -12.54 1.09
CA PRO A 165 21.34 -11.69 1.14
C PRO A 165 21.96 -11.72 -0.25
N TYR A 166 22.12 -10.53 -0.84
CA TYR A 166 22.80 -10.32 -2.12
C TYR A 166 24.00 -11.28 -2.18
N PRO A 167 24.14 -12.16 -3.19
CA PRO A 167 25.35 -12.96 -3.27
C PRO A 167 26.48 -11.95 -3.30
N LYS A 168 27.38 -12.00 -2.31
CA LYS A 168 28.63 -11.25 -2.38
C LYS A 168 29.19 -11.56 -3.75
N ALA A 169 29.20 -10.57 -4.63
CA ALA A 169 29.83 -10.69 -5.92
C ALA A 169 31.31 -10.91 -5.61
N ASN A 170 31.72 -12.18 -5.54
CA ASN A 170 33.11 -12.54 -5.59
C ASN A 170 33.56 -12.21 -7.02
N ARG A 171 34.14 -11.02 -7.17
CA ARG A 171 35.14 -10.72 -8.17
C ARG A 171 36.33 -10.08 -7.49
#